data_AF-H2C4C1-F1
#
_entry.id   AF-H2C4C1-F1
#
_cell.length_a   1.000
_cell.length_b   1.000
_cell.length_c   1.000
_cell.angle_alpha   90.00
_cell.angle_beta   90.00
_cell.angle_gamma   90.00
#
_symmetry.space_group_name_H-M   'P 1'
#
loop_
_entity.id
_entity.type
_entity.pdbx_description
1 polymer ?
#
loop_
_entity_poly.entity_id
_entity_poly.type
_entity_poly.pdbx_seq_one_letter_code
_entity_poly.pdbx_strand_id
1 'polypeptide(L)' 'MTGTAQEDGREVGWILKFPSTSLNDLGVTVYEPLGGVPVVYLEVVKEGKLRHG' A
#
# COMPACT_ATOMS: atom_id res chain seq x y z
N MET A 1 3.18 1.41 10.30
CA MET A 1 3.28 2.50 9.33
C MET A 1 2.09 2.36 8.40
N THR A 2 1.15 3.30 8.41
CA THR A 2 -0.13 3.22 7.67
C THR A 2 -0.16 4.39 6.69
N GLY A 3 -0.45 4.11 5.41
CA GLY A 3 -0.62 5.14 4.37
C GLY A 3 -2.04 5.12 3.84
N THR A 4 -2.55 6.29 3.46
CA THR A 4 -3.86 6.46 2.80
C THR A 4 -3.64 6.79 1.32
N ALA A 5 -4.44 6.20 0.43
CA ALA A 5 -4.44 6.51 -1.00
C ALA A 5 -5.67 7.36 -1.36
N GLN A 6 -5.48 8.41 -2.17
CA GLN A 6 -6.51 9.38 -2.55
C GLN A 6 -6.82 9.25 -4.06
N GLU A 7 -8.06 8.95 -4.40
CA GLU A 7 -8.58 9.02 -5.78
C GLU A 7 -9.66 10.11 -5.88
N ASP A 8 -9.52 11.00 -6.87
CA ASP A 8 -10.58 11.88 -7.39
C ASP A 8 -11.42 12.64 -6.34
N GLY A 9 -10.78 13.44 -5.48
CA GLY A 9 -11.43 14.45 -4.64
C GLY A 9 -12.45 13.95 -3.59
N ARG A 10 -12.70 12.64 -3.51
CA ARG A 10 -13.39 11.98 -2.40
C ARG A 10 -12.36 11.19 -1.62
N GLU A 11 -12.26 11.47 -0.33
CA GLU A 11 -11.44 10.69 0.59
C GLU A 11 -12.08 9.30 0.78
N VAL A 12 -11.93 8.43 -0.22
CA VAL A 12 -12.14 6.99 -0.05
C VAL A 12 -10.91 6.49 0.72
N GLY A 13 -11.04 6.40 2.04
CA GLY A 13 -9.96 6.07 2.96
C GLY A 13 -9.50 4.61 2.85
N TRP A 14 -8.99 4.20 1.69
CA TRP A 14 -8.40 2.88 1.52
C TRP A 14 -7.21 2.73 2.44
N ILE A 15 -7.21 1.67 3.25
CA ILE A 15 -6.15 1.42 4.19
C ILE A 15 -5.13 0.50 3.51
N LEU A 16 -3.90 0.97 3.39
CA LEU A 16 -2.78 0.19 2.89
C LEU A 16 -1.95 -0.33 4.05
N LYS A 17 -1.74 -1.65 4.11
CA LYS A 17 -0.88 -2.30 5.10
C LYS A 17 0.33 -2.93 4.43
N PHE A 18 1.50 -2.49 4.85
CA PHE A 18 2.79 -3.07 4.48
C PHE A 18 3.25 -3.99 5.63
N PRO A 19 3.21 -5.32 5.46
CA PRO A 19 3.61 -6.26 6.50
C PRO A 19 5.13 -6.27 6.73
N SER A 20 5.90 -5.80 5.75
CA SER A 20 7.36 -5.73 5.78
C SER A 20 7.85 -4.36 5.32
N THR A 21 8.94 -3.89 5.93
CA THR A 21 9.69 -2.70 5.48
C THR A 21 10.87 -3.08 4.59
N SER A 22 11.12 -4.38 4.39
CA SER A 22 12.19 -4.88 3.54
C SER A 22 11.77 -4.78 2.08
N LEU A 23 12.64 -4.18 1.25
CA LEU A 23 12.43 -4.11 -0.20
C LEU A 23 12.44 -5.50 -0.88
N ASN A 24 13.01 -6.52 -0.23
CA ASN A 24 13.08 -7.89 -0.77
C ASN A 24 11.83 -8.72 -0.46
N ASP A 25 10.93 -8.21 0.38
CA ASP A 25 9.69 -8.89 0.81
C ASP A 25 8.54 -7.87 0.81
N LEU A 26 8.53 -6.98 -0.20
CA LEU A 26 7.62 -5.86 -0.23
C LEU A 26 6.29 -6.25 -0.88
N GLY A 27 5.29 -6.45 -0.04
CA GLY A 27 3.89 -6.58 -0.43
C GLY A 27 3.03 -5.50 0.19
N VAL A 28 1.86 -5.24 -0.39
CA VAL A 28 0.84 -4.38 0.20
C VAL A 28 -0.52 -5.07 0.19
N THR A 29 -1.20 -5.05 1.33
CA THR A 29 -2.60 -5.45 1.42
C THR A 29 -3.47 -4.20 1.41
N VAL A 30 -4.42 -4.15 0.49
CA VAL A 30 -5.43 -3.09 0.38
C VAL A 30 -6.69 -3.52 1.13
N TYR A 31 -7.22 -2.64 1.97
CA TYR A 31 -8.44 -2.90 2.75
C TYR A 31 -9.54 -1.91 2.42
N GLU A 32 -10.79 -2.38 2.45
CA GLU A 32 -11.94 -1.49 2.34
C GLU A 32 -12.00 -0.51 3.53
N PRO A 33 -12.29 0.78 3.29
CA PRO A 33 -12.28 1.83 4.31
C PRO A 33 -13.20 1.55 5.51
N LEU A 34 -14.33 0.89 5.29
CA LEU A 34 -15.39 0.71 6.29
C LEU A 34 -15.45 -0.69 6.91
N GLY A 35 -14.78 -1.66 6.31
CA GLY A 35 -14.91 -3.08 6.69
C GLY A 35 -13.66 -3.71 7.29
N GLY A 36 -12.48 -3.12 7.08
CA GLY A 36 -11.23 -3.79 7.45
C GLY A 36 -11.04 -5.15 6.75
N VAL A 37 -11.80 -5.41 5.69
CA VAL A 37 -11.73 -6.62 4.88
C VAL A 37 -10.64 -6.44 3.83
N PRO A 38 -9.67 -7.36 3.73
CA PRO A 38 -8.63 -7.29 2.71
C PRO A 38 -9.28 -7.54 1.34
N VAL A 39 -9.09 -6.59 0.43
CA VAL A 39 -9.62 -6.68 -0.94
C VAL A 39 -8.64 -7.37 -1.85
N VAL A 40 -7.35 -7.02 -1.74
CA VAL A 40 -6.32 -7.52 -2.63
C VAL A 40 -4.94 -7.42 -1.98
N TYR A 41 -4.06 -8.35 -2.36
CA TYR A 41 -2.63 -8.26 -2.13
C TYR A 41 -1.94 -7.87 -3.43
N LEU A 42 -1.09 -6.84 -3.38
CA LEU A 42 -0.29 -6.41 -4.51
C LEU A 42 1.19 -6.67 -4.19
N GLU A 43 1.86 -7.34 -5.11
CA GLU A 43 3.32 -7.47 -5.08
C GLU A 43 3.95 -6.14 -5.50
N VAL A 44 4.91 -5.65 -4.73
CA VAL A 44 5.61 -4.41 -5.07
C VAL A 44 6.87 -4.75 -5.86
N VAL A 45 6.80 -4.53 -7.16
CA VAL A 45 7.95 -4.65 -8.05
C VAL A 45 8.72 -3.33 -8.07
N LYS A 46 10.04 -3.41 -7.84
CA LYS A 46 10.92 -2.26 -7.92
C LYS A 46 11.20 -1.92 -9.39
N GLU A 47 10.69 -0.79 -9.86
CA GLU A 47 11.09 -0.25 -11.15
C GLU A 47 12.33 0.66 -10.99
N GLY A 48 13.48 0.25 -11.53
CA GLY A 48 14.69 1.08 -11.59
C GLY A 48 15.59 1.09 -10.33
N LYS A 49 16.55 2.04 -10.29
CA LYS A 49 17.55 2.18 -9.22
C LYS A 49 17.11 3.25 -8.21
N LEU A 50 16.73 2.83 -7.01
CA LEU A 50 16.49 3.74 -5.88
C LEU A 50 17.79 4.46 -5.53
N ARG A 51 17.79 5.78 -5.61
CA ARG A 51 18.90 6.64 -5.17
C ARG A 51 18.47 7.28 -3.84
N HIS A 52 19.32 7.15 -2.83
CA HIS A 52 19.18 7.89 -1.57
C HIS A 52 20.19 9.03 -1.61
N GLY A 53 19.74 10.24 -1.28
CA GLY A 53 20.55 11.42 -1.08
C GLY A 53 20.39 11.89 0.35
#